data_AF-A0A1Y2CRT7-F1
#
_entry.id   AF-A0A1Y2CRT7-F1
#
_cell.length_a   1.000
_cell.length_b   1.000
_cell.length_c   1.000
_cell.angle_alpha   90.00
_cell.angle_beta   90.00
_cell.angle_gamma   90.00
#
_symmetry.space_group_name_H-M   'P 1'
#
loop_
_entity.id
_entity.type
_entity.pdbx_description
1 polymer ?
#
loop_
_entity_poly.entity_id
_entity_poly.type
_entity_poly.pdbx_seq_one_letter_code
_entity_poly.pdbx_strand_id
1 'polypeptide(L)'
;MAILPSKASMVPLRSMAPTFSASNLNAPTTTSTTRSLLIAGIVLAVLVTFSILTASIILLLKVRTRSVSSKPNLVRPTNPTTSSPKVKPPPPPKTETENNNSNHDHNHNHIEPHFTAPELIRDMIIGLSDGLTVPFALSAGLSGLGDSRLVVLAGISELVAGAISMGIGGYLSSKSEMDHWTAEEAREWAEVVRVPEVEEQEVVDVFEGYGMGRSELGPLLKRFREDPAVWVQFMMRFELGLEKPDASRVWISAGVIGGSYFVSVQ
;
A
#
# COMPACT_ATOMS: atom_id res chain seq x y z
N MET A 1 54.87 -98.54 -32.92
CA MET A 1 53.59 -99.19 -32.60
C MET A 1 52.50 -98.18 -32.95
N ALA A 2 51.64 -98.56 -33.91
CA ALA A 2 50.57 -97.74 -34.49
C ALA A 2 49.58 -97.21 -33.41
N ILE A 3 48.81 -96.15 -33.61
CA ILE A 3 47.56 -96.12 -34.41
C ILE A 3 47.13 -94.63 -34.60
N LEU A 4 46.88 -94.22 -35.85
CA LEU A 4 45.98 -93.12 -36.27
C LEU A 4 44.56 -93.71 -36.49
N PRO A 5 43.45 -92.97 -36.75
CA PRO A 5 43.29 -91.53 -37.06
C PRO A 5 42.04 -90.86 -36.40
N SER A 6 41.80 -89.56 -36.63
CA SER A 6 40.61 -89.06 -37.36
C SER A 6 40.49 -87.53 -37.29
N LYS A 7 40.31 -86.92 -38.46
CA LYS A 7 40.04 -85.50 -38.69
C LYS A 7 38.59 -85.17 -38.30
N ALA A 8 38.39 -84.01 -37.67
CA ALA A 8 37.16 -83.24 -37.83
C ALA A 8 37.46 -81.74 -37.77
N SER A 9 36.69 -80.99 -38.55
CA SER A 9 36.99 -79.70 -39.16
C SER A 9 36.78 -78.49 -38.24
N MET A 10 37.48 -77.39 -38.58
CA MET A 10 37.37 -76.03 -38.04
C MET A 10 35.93 -75.50 -38.02
N VAL A 11 35.56 -74.83 -36.93
CA VAL A 11 34.61 -73.70 -36.90
C VAL A 11 35.09 -72.70 -35.83
N PRO A 12 35.36 -71.42 -36.14
CA PRO A 12 35.77 -70.44 -35.15
C PRO A 12 34.56 -69.94 -34.34
N LEU A 13 34.69 -69.94 -33.02
CA LEU A 13 33.72 -69.37 -32.07
C LEU A 13 33.57 -67.86 -32.30
N ARG A 14 32.48 -67.49 -32.98
CA ARG A 14 32.04 -66.10 -33.16
C ARG A 14 31.30 -65.66 -31.89
N SER A 15 31.79 -64.57 -31.32
CA SER A 15 31.16 -63.69 -30.32
C SER A 15 29.63 -63.79 -30.27
N MET A 16 29.09 -64.32 -29.16
CA MET A 16 27.68 -64.16 -28.79
C MET A 16 27.51 -62.80 -28.12
N ALA A 17 27.29 -61.76 -28.93
CA ALA A 17 26.61 -60.56 -28.47
C ALA A 17 25.10 -60.80 -28.58
N PRO A 18 24.31 -60.60 -27.51
CA PRO A 18 22.86 -60.65 -27.63
C PRO A 18 22.38 -59.51 -28.52
N THR A 19 21.79 -59.85 -29.66
CA THR A 19 20.98 -58.92 -30.46
C THR A 19 19.73 -58.56 -29.66
N PHE A 20 19.81 -57.45 -28.92
CA PHE A 20 18.66 -56.82 -28.28
C PHE A 20 17.81 -56.14 -29.37
N SER A 21 16.68 -56.78 -29.71
CA SER A 21 15.68 -56.23 -30.62
C SER A 21 15.05 -54.99 -29.99
N ALA A 22 15.44 -53.80 -30.44
CA ALA A 22 14.84 -52.52 -30.03
C ALA A 22 13.49 -52.29 -30.72
N SER A 23 12.53 -53.18 -30.47
CA SER A 23 11.19 -53.13 -31.06
C SER A 23 10.10 -53.20 -30.00
N ASN A 24 10.20 -52.40 -28.93
CA ASN A 24 9.05 -51.90 -28.15
C ASN A 24 9.51 -50.92 -27.07
N LEU A 25 9.60 -49.63 -27.41
CA LEU A 25 9.63 -48.55 -26.43
C LEU A 25 8.62 -47.48 -26.81
N ASN A 26 7.36 -47.90 -26.99
CA ASN A 26 6.23 -47.00 -26.76
C ASN A 26 5.95 -46.95 -25.25
N ALA A 27 6.89 -46.40 -24.49
CA ALA A 27 6.59 -45.93 -23.15
C ALA A 27 5.72 -44.66 -23.32
N PRO A 28 4.52 -44.59 -22.71
CA PRO A 28 3.70 -43.38 -22.81
C PRO A 28 4.50 -42.20 -22.26
N THR A 29 4.52 -41.10 -23.00
CA THR A 29 5.16 -39.83 -22.61
C THR A 29 4.44 -39.24 -21.39
N THR A 30 4.75 -39.77 -20.20
CA THR A 30 4.16 -39.38 -18.90
C THR A 30 4.43 -37.92 -18.53
N THR A 31 5.42 -37.30 -19.17
CA THR A 31 5.83 -35.90 -18.98
C THR A 31 4.80 -34.88 -19.45
N SER A 32 3.99 -35.19 -20.47
CA SER A 32 2.95 -34.28 -20.98
C SER A 32 1.75 -34.23 -20.03
N THR A 33 1.27 -35.39 -19.60
CA THR A 33 0.09 -35.50 -18.72
C THR A 33 0.36 -34.94 -17.32
N THR A 34 1.55 -35.19 -16.76
CA THR A 34 1.92 -34.62 -15.44
C THR A 34 2.10 -33.11 -15.49
N ARG A 35 2.67 -32.56 -16.56
CA ARG A 35 2.75 -31.09 -16.75
C ARG A 35 1.38 -30.45 -16.91
N SER A 36 0.48 -31.06 -17.69
CA SER A 36 -0.90 -30.60 -17.82
C SER A 36 -1.69 -30.66 -16.50
N LEU A 37 -1.50 -31.71 -15.71
CA LEU A 37 -2.12 -31.83 -14.37
C LEU A 37 -1.57 -30.80 -13.38
N LEU A 38 -0.27 -30.51 -13.43
CA LEU A 38 0.36 -29.48 -12.60
C LEU A 38 -0.17 -28.09 -12.95
N ILE A 39 -0.23 -27.75 -14.25
CA ILE A 39 -0.80 -26.48 -14.74
C ILE A 39 -2.26 -26.36 -14.33
N ALA A 40 -3.06 -27.41 -14.52
CA ALA A 40 -4.46 -27.43 -14.12
C ALA A 40 -4.62 -27.23 -12.61
N GLY A 41 -3.73 -27.81 -11.79
CA GLY A 41 -3.72 -27.62 -10.34
C GLY A 41 -3.39 -26.18 -9.92
N ILE A 42 -2.40 -25.55 -10.55
CA ILE A 42 -2.04 -24.15 -10.30
C ILE A 42 -3.19 -23.21 -10.72
N VAL A 43 -3.76 -23.42 -11.91
CA VAL A 43 -4.89 -22.64 -12.40
C VAL A 43 -6.09 -22.80 -11.47
N LEU A 44 -6.39 -24.02 -11.00
CA LEU A 44 -7.46 -24.25 -10.05
C LEU A 44 -7.21 -23.54 -8.72
N ALA A 45 -5.98 -23.60 -8.19
CA ALA A 45 -5.63 -22.91 -6.95
C ALA A 45 -5.80 -21.38 -7.10
N VAL A 46 -5.33 -20.79 -8.19
CA VAL A 46 -5.51 -19.36 -8.49
C VAL A 46 -6.99 -18.99 -8.58
N LEU A 47 -7.79 -19.77 -9.32
CA LEU A 47 -9.23 -19.54 -9.43
C LEU A 47 -9.94 -19.65 -8.08
N VAL A 48 -9.58 -20.63 -7.25
CA VAL A 48 -10.14 -20.78 -5.89
C VAL A 48 -9.76 -19.60 -5.02
N THR A 49 -8.50 -19.17 -5.02
CA THR A 49 -8.06 -17.99 -4.25
C THR A 49 -8.74 -16.70 -4.71
N PHE A 50 -8.90 -16.50 -6.02
CA PHE A 50 -9.60 -15.35 -6.58
C PHE A 50 -11.09 -15.35 -6.22
N SER A 51 -11.74 -16.52 -6.24
CA SER A 51 -13.14 -16.70 -5.86
C SER A 51 -13.37 -16.46 -4.36
N ILE A 52 -12.46 -16.93 -3.50
CA ILE A 52 -12.49 -16.66 -2.06
C ILE A 52 -12.27 -15.17 -1.78
N LEU A 53 -11.27 -14.57 -2.43
CA LEU A 53 -10.94 -13.14 -2.27
C LEU A 53 -12.11 -12.24 -2.72
N THR A 54 -12.71 -12.54 -3.86
CA THR A 54 -13.88 -11.80 -4.36
C THR A 54 -15.09 -11.96 -3.42
N ALA A 55 -15.35 -13.16 -2.90
CA ALA A 55 -16.38 -13.38 -1.90
C ALA A 55 -16.10 -12.59 -0.60
N SER A 56 -14.85 -12.54 -0.14
CA SER A 56 -14.44 -11.74 1.02
C SER A 56 -14.61 -10.23 0.78
N ILE A 57 -14.25 -9.72 -0.40
CA ILE A 57 -14.42 -8.31 -0.75
C ILE A 57 -15.92 -7.95 -0.81
N ILE A 58 -16.75 -8.79 -1.44
CA ILE A 58 -18.21 -8.58 -1.50
C ILE A 58 -18.81 -8.58 -0.10
N LEU A 59 -18.37 -9.49 0.79
CA LEU A 59 -18.82 -9.54 2.17
C LEU A 59 -18.44 -8.26 2.93
N LEU A 60 -17.21 -7.76 2.77
CA LEU A 60 -16.76 -6.51 3.38
C LEU A 60 -17.56 -5.30 2.88
N LEU A 61 -17.82 -5.21 1.58
CA LEU A 61 -18.67 -4.16 1.01
C LEU A 61 -20.12 -4.25 1.53
N LYS A 62 -20.65 -5.45 1.74
CA LYS A 62 -22.00 -5.67 2.31
C LYS A 62 -22.07 -5.30 3.80
N VAL A 63 -21.01 -5.57 4.57
CA VAL A 63 -20.90 -5.18 5.97
C VAL A 63 -20.78 -3.66 6.10
N ARG A 64 -19.95 -3.01 5.27
CA ARG A 64 -19.81 -1.55 5.25
C ARG A 64 -21.12 -0.85 4.89
N THR A 65 -21.88 -1.36 3.92
CA THR A 65 -23.19 -0.79 3.53
C THR A 65 -24.26 -0.99 4.60
N ARG A 66 -24.22 -2.09 5.37
CA ARG A 66 -25.11 -2.26 6.54
C ARG A 66 -24.79 -1.29 7.67
N SER A 67 -23.51 -0.96 7.89
CA SER A 67 -23.09 -0.01 8.92
C SER A 67 -23.55 1.43 8.66
N VAL A 68 -23.83 1.79 7.40
CA VAL A 68 -24.29 3.14 7.01
C VAL A 68 -25.82 3.27 7.12
N SER A 69 -26.56 2.16 7.13
CA SER A 69 -28.04 2.13 7.18
C SER A 69 -28.62 2.00 8.61
N SER A 70 -27.88 2.40 9.64
CA SER A 70 -28.39 2.54 11.00
C SER A 70 -28.46 4.03 11.37
N LYS A 71 -29.68 4.55 11.53
CA LYS A 71 -29.96 5.94 11.96
C LYS A 71 -29.11 6.29 13.21
N PRO A 72 -28.51 7.50 13.31
CA PRO A 72 -27.79 7.89 14.51
C PRO A 72 -28.80 8.13 15.64
N ASN A 73 -28.73 7.31 16.68
CA ASN A 73 -29.30 7.63 17.97
C ASN A 73 -28.33 8.63 18.63
N LEU A 74 -28.84 9.78 19.06
CA LEU A 74 -28.05 10.84 19.68
C LEU A 74 -27.65 10.42 21.10
N VAL A 75 -26.70 9.48 21.20
CA VAL A 75 -26.05 9.07 22.46
C VAL A 75 -24.56 8.99 22.19
N ARG A 76 -23.81 9.84 22.90
CA ARG A 76 -22.36 9.95 22.91
C ARG A 76 -21.69 8.56 23.00
N PRO A 77 -20.90 8.11 22.01
CA PRO A 77 -19.91 7.10 22.25
C PRO A 77 -18.78 7.77 23.04
N THR A 78 -18.61 7.39 24.30
CA THR A 78 -17.33 7.61 24.98
C THR A 78 -16.30 6.73 24.27
N ASN A 79 -15.42 7.35 23.48
CA ASN A 79 -14.29 6.63 22.89
C ASN A 79 -13.48 5.95 24.00
N PRO A 80 -13.11 4.66 23.87
CA PRO A 80 -12.06 4.10 24.69
C PRO A 80 -10.78 4.87 24.38
N THR A 81 -10.11 5.31 25.43
CA THR A 81 -8.77 5.92 25.42
C THR A 81 -7.82 5.07 24.57
N THR A 82 -7.75 5.37 23.28
CA THR A 82 -6.65 4.91 22.43
C THR A 82 -5.64 6.03 22.49
N SER A 83 -4.72 5.89 23.43
CA SER A 83 -3.50 6.68 23.50
C SER A 83 -2.68 6.46 22.24
N SER A 84 -3.03 7.19 21.18
CA SER A 84 -2.05 7.53 20.15
C SER A 84 -0.85 8.17 20.86
N PRO A 85 0.40 7.84 20.49
CA PRO A 85 1.57 8.29 21.21
C PRO A 85 1.54 9.81 21.31
N LYS A 86 1.58 10.35 22.53
CA LYS A 86 1.89 11.76 22.82
C LYS A 86 3.22 12.07 22.13
N VAL A 87 3.18 12.58 20.90
CA VAL A 87 4.36 13.18 20.27
C VAL A 87 4.54 14.51 20.99
N LYS A 88 5.43 14.48 21.98
CA LYS A 88 5.89 15.68 22.67
C LYS A 88 6.47 16.62 21.61
N PRO A 89 6.02 17.88 21.52
CA PRO A 89 6.65 18.87 20.68
C PRO A 89 8.14 18.99 21.05
N PRO A 90 9.07 19.10 20.09
CA PRO A 90 10.47 19.31 20.41
C PRO A 90 10.61 20.59 21.26
N PRO A 91 11.45 20.58 22.31
CA PRO A 91 11.64 21.75 23.16
C PRO A 91 12.18 22.92 22.30
N PRO A 92 11.73 24.15 22.56
CA PRO A 92 12.25 25.31 21.85
C PRO A 92 13.78 25.42 22.08
N PRO A 93 14.54 25.83 21.05
CA PRO A 93 15.98 26.04 21.21
C PRO A 93 16.22 27.10 22.28
N LYS A 94 17.12 26.80 23.22
CA LYS A 94 17.54 27.73 24.26
C LYS A 94 18.18 28.94 23.57
N THR A 95 17.47 30.06 23.56
CA THR A 95 17.99 31.31 23.03
C THR A 95 18.84 31.93 24.14
N GLU A 96 20.16 31.82 24.02
CA GLU A 96 21.09 32.62 24.80
C GLU A 96 20.93 34.07 24.34
N THR A 97 20.58 34.94 25.27
CA THR A 97 20.48 36.39 25.08
C THR A 97 21.84 36.96 24.69
N GLU A 98 22.02 37.25 23.40
CA GLU A 98 23.07 38.15 22.95
C GLU A 98 22.42 39.41 22.36
N ASN A 99 22.47 40.47 23.16
CA ASN A 99 22.25 41.84 22.77
C ASN A 99 23.04 42.14 21.49
N ASN A 100 22.37 42.56 20.42
CA ASN A 100 22.92 43.61 19.55
C ASN A 100 21.82 44.36 18.78
N ASN A 101 21.97 45.67 18.87
CA ASN A 101 21.14 46.71 18.31
C ASN A 101 21.46 46.86 16.81
N SER A 102 20.52 46.55 15.91
CA SER A 102 20.61 46.97 14.51
C SER A 102 19.25 47.02 13.85
N ASN A 103 18.81 48.24 13.52
CA ASN A 103 17.74 48.54 12.57
C ASN A 103 17.97 47.77 11.26
N HIS A 104 17.10 46.82 10.92
CA HIS A 104 16.99 46.32 9.56
C HIS A 104 15.54 46.08 9.15
N ASP A 105 15.17 46.85 8.13
CA ASP A 105 13.92 46.86 7.41
C ASP A 105 13.95 45.65 6.44
N HIS A 106 13.36 44.52 6.83
CA HIS A 106 13.33 43.31 6.01
C HIS A 106 11.92 42.76 5.86
N ASN A 107 11.28 43.20 4.78
CA ASN A 107 10.21 42.47 4.12
C ASN A 107 10.81 41.22 3.46
N HIS A 108 10.99 40.15 4.23
CA HIS A 108 11.27 38.83 3.69
C HIS A 108 9.99 38.00 3.70
N ASN A 109 9.35 37.92 2.54
CA ASN A 109 8.44 36.83 2.21
C ASN A 109 9.24 35.52 2.22
N HIS A 110 9.34 34.89 3.39
CA HIS A 110 9.81 33.53 3.53
C HIS A 110 8.78 32.59 2.91
N ILE A 111 8.93 32.31 1.62
CA ILE A 111 8.19 31.25 0.94
C ILE A 111 8.97 29.96 1.23
N GLU A 112 8.64 29.29 2.32
CA GLU A 112 9.08 27.92 2.53
C GLU A 112 8.16 27.02 1.71
N PRO A 113 8.66 26.33 0.66
CA PRO A 113 7.86 25.35 -0.04
C PRO A 113 7.59 24.19 0.92
N HIS A 114 6.37 24.11 1.46
CA HIS A 114 5.89 22.91 2.13
C HIS A 114 5.97 21.76 1.13
N PHE A 115 6.96 20.91 1.35
CA PHE A 115 7.43 19.89 0.43
C PHE A 115 6.38 18.76 0.37
N THR A 116 5.57 18.71 -0.69
CA THR A 116 4.66 17.58 -1.02
C THR A 116 5.41 16.37 -1.57
N ALA A 117 6.71 16.50 -1.80
CA ALA A 117 7.55 15.43 -2.30
C ALA A 117 7.69 14.19 -1.39
N PRO A 118 7.55 14.21 -0.05
CA PRO A 118 7.62 12.98 0.76
C PRO A 118 6.49 12.02 0.42
N GLU A 119 5.29 12.55 0.13
CA GLU A 119 4.12 11.75 -0.22
C GLU A 119 4.24 11.19 -1.62
N LEU A 120 4.69 12.00 -2.58
CA LEU A 120 4.96 11.53 -3.95
C LEU A 120 6.06 10.46 -3.98
N ILE A 121 7.11 10.63 -3.17
CA ILE A 121 8.19 9.64 -3.03
C ILE A 121 7.63 8.36 -2.41
N ARG A 122 6.80 8.45 -1.36
CA ARG A 122 6.15 7.29 -0.76
C ARG A 122 5.30 6.54 -1.78
N ASP A 123 4.44 7.24 -2.50
CA ASP A 123 3.57 6.67 -3.54
C ASP A 123 4.38 5.99 -4.65
N MET A 124 5.48 6.63 -5.07
CA MET A 124 6.41 6.07 -6.04
C MET A 124 7.07 4.79 -5.52
N ILE A 125 7.58 4.78 -4.29
CA ILE A 125 8.23 3.62 -3.67
C ILE A 125 7.24 2.46 -3.55
N ILE A 126 6.00 2.71 -3.15
CA ILE A 126 4.95 1.68 -3.04
C ILE A 126 4.72 1.05 -4.42
N GLY A 127 4.46 1.86 -5.46
CA GLY A 127 4.22 1.33 -6.80
C GLY A 127 5.43 0.62 -7.39
N LEU A 128 6.65 1.15 -7.25
CA LEU A 128 7.88 0.48 -7.72
C LEU A 128 8.15 -0.84 -7.00
N SER A 129 7.98 -0.89 -5.68
CA SER A 129 8.28 -2.08 -4.89
C SER A 129 7.35 -3.24 -5.28
N ASP A 130 6.06 -2.95 -5.44
CA ASP A 130 5.07 -3.96 -5.82
C ASP A 130 5.21 -4.32 -7.31
N GLY A 131 5.49 -3.33 -8.17
CA GLY A 131 5.69 -3.53 -9.61
C GLY A 131 6.96 -4.32 -9.93
N LEU A 132 8.00 -4.30 -9.09
CA LEU A 132 9.15 -5.19 -9.27
C LEU A 132 8.88 -6.60 -8.74
N THR A 133 8.24 -6.69 -7.58
CA THR A 133 8.17 -7.95 -6.82
C THR A 133 7.12 -8.89 -7.41
N VAL A 134 5.93 -8.40 -7.73
CA VAL A 134 4.80 -9.24 -8.15
C VAL A 134 5.00 -9.84 -9.55
N PRO A 135 5.35 -9.06 -10.60
CA PRO A 135 5.58 -9.62 -11.94
C PRO A 135 6.80 -10.54 -11.98
N PHE A 136 7.83 -10.28 -11.16
CA PHE A 136 8.99 -11.15 -11.01
C PHE A 136 8.61 -12.50 -10.40
N ALA A 137 7.88 -12.48 -9.27
CA ALA A 137 7.41 -13.70 -8.63
C ALA A 137 6.48 -14.52 -9.55
N LEU A 138 5.59 -13.85 -10.29
CA LEU A 138 4.73 -14.47 -11.29
C LEU A 138 5.56 -15.15 -12.39
N SER A 139 6.52 -14.42 -12.97
CA SER A 139 7.36 -14.93 -14.05
C SER A 139 8.23 -16.10 -13.60
N ALA A 140 8.80 -16.02 -12.40
CA ALA A 140 9.58 -17.10 -11.79
C ALA A 140 8.70 -18.34 -11.58
N GLY A 141 7.47 -18.18 -11.07
CA GLY A 141 6.52 -19.27 -10.88
C GLY A 141 6.09 -19.94 -12.19
N LEU A 142 5.93 -19.17 -13.27
CA LEU A 142 5.54 -19.68 -14.59
C LEU A 142 6.71 -20.23 -15.42
N SER A 143 7.97 -19.96 -15.03
CA SER A 143 9.16 -20.37 -15.79
C SER A 143 9.27 -21.89 -16.02
N GLY A 144 8.73 -22.72 -15.11
CA GLY A 144 8.74 -24.18 -15.21
C GLY A 144 7.83 -24.77 -16.30
N LEU A 145 6.93 -23.97 -16.87
CA LEU A 145 5.95 -24.42 -17.87
C LEU A 145 6.56 -24.64 -19.26
N GLY A 146 7.74 -24.08 -19.54
CA GLY A 146 8.48 -24.31 -20.78
C GLY A 146 7.98 -23.55 -22.01
N ASP A 147 7.05 -22.59 -21.83
CA ASP A 147 6.61 -21.67 -22.88
C ASP A 147 6.90 -20.22 -22.46
N SER A 148 7.93 -19.62 -23.06
CA SER A 148 8.33 -18.24 -22.76
C SER A 148 7.30 -17.21 -23.21
N ARG A 149 6.50 -17.49 -24.25
CA ARG A 149 5.45 -16.58 -24.71
C ARG A 149 4.34 -16.46 -23.67
N LEU A 150 3.99 -17.58 -23.04
CA LEU A 150 3.01 -17.61 -21.97
C LEU A 150 3.48 -16.80 -20.76
N VAL A 151 4.75 -16.95 -20.35
CA VAL A 151 5.33 -16.18 -19.23
C VAL A 151 5.29 -14.69 -19.50
N VAL A 152 5.71 -14.25 -20.70
CA VAL A 152 5.73 -12.83 -21.08
C VAL A 152 4.33 -12.24 -21.16
N LEU A 153 3.37 -12.94 -21.78
CA LEU A 153 1.99 -12.46 -21.88
C LEU A 153 1.32 -12.38 -20.50
N ALA A 154 1.60 -13.34 -19.61
CA ALA A 154 1.10 -13.33 -18.25
C ALA A 154 1.68 -12.14 -17.46
N GLY A 155 2.99 -11.90 -17.55
CA GLY A 155 3.64 -10.76 -16.90
C GLY A 155 3.12 -9.41 -17.37
N ILE A 156 2.97 -9.20 -18.68
CA ILE A 156 2.42 -7.93 -19.22
C ILE A 156 0.97 -7.74 -18.78
N SER A 157 0.16 -8.80 -18.80
CA SER A 157 -1.24 -8.73 -18.39
C SER A 157 -1.39 -8.39 -16.91
N GLU A 158 -0.56 -9.00 -16.06
CA GLU A 158 -0.51 -8.71 -14.63
C GLU A 158 -0.02 -7.29 -14.37
N LEU A 159 1.00 -6.82 -15.09
CA LEU A 159 1.53 -5.47 -14.92
C LEU A 159 0.49 -4.39 -15.27
N VAL A 160 -0.27 -4.57 -16.36
CA VAL A 160 -1.37 -3.66 -16.72
C VAL A 160 -2.48 -3.70 -15.69
N ALA A 161 -2.90 -4.90 -15.26
CA ALA A 161 -3.96 -5.05 -14.27
C ALA A 161 -3.56 -4.47 -12.90
N GLY A 162 -2.32 -4.72 -12.48
CA GLY A 162 -1.75 -4.22 -11.23
C GLY A 162 -1.63 -2.70 -11.21
N ALA A 163 -1.14 -2.09 -12.30
CA ALA A 163 -1.05 -0.64 -12.44
C ALA A 163 -2.41 0.05 -12.29
N ILE A 164 -3.45 -0.48 -12.95
CA ILE A 164 -4.82 0.06 -12.85
C ILE A 164 -5.35 -0.11 -11.43
N SER A 165 -5.18 -1.29 -10.83
CA SER A 165 -5.64 -1.59 -9.48
C SER A 165 -5.01 -0.65 -8.45
N MET A 166 -3.69 -0.48 -8.51
CA MET A 166 -2.97 0.40 -7.60
C MET A 166 -3.30 1.88 -7.82
N GLY A 167 -3.47 2.32 -9.06
CA GLY A 167 -3.90 3.69 -9.34
C GLY A 167 -5.28 4.00 -8.76
N ILE A 168 -6.24 3.07 -8.90
CA ILE A 168 -7.56 3.21 -8.28
C ILE A 168 -7.46 3.18 -6.74
N GLY A 169 -6.59 2.33 -6.19
CA GLY A 169 -6.33 2.26 -4.75
C GLY A 169 -5.81 3.57 -4.18
N GLY A 170 -4.82 4.17 -4.86
CA GLY A 170 -4.29 5.50 -4.53
C GLY A 170 -5.36 6.57 -4.56
N TYR A 171 -6.12 6.63 -5.67
CA TYR A 171 -7.23 7.57 -5.83
C TYR A 171 -8.24 7.46 -4.67
N LEU A 172 -8.70 6.25 -4.37
CA LEU A 172 -9.72 6.03 -3.35
C LEU A 172 -9.21 6.35 -1.94
N SER A 173 -7.93 6.04 -1.67
CA SER A 173 -7.29 6.39 -0.39
C SER A 173 -7.22 7.90 -0.21
N SER A 174 -6.67 8.64 -1.18
CA SER A 174 -6.57 10.10 -1.11
C SER A 174 -7.95 10.77 -1.10
N LYS A 175 -8.92 10.22 -1.84
CA LYS A 175 -10.30 10.71 -1.82
C LYS A 175 -10.94 10.51 -0.44
N SER A 176 -10.70 9.36 0.20
CA SER A 176 -11.20 9.11 1.55
C SER A 176 -10.59 10.06 2.58
N GLU A 177 -9.31 10.41 2.46
CA GLU A 177 -8.67 11.42 3.32
C GLU A 177 -9.29 12.81 3.15
N MET A 178 -9.56 13.22 1.89
CA MET A 178 -10.25 14.47 1.58
C MET A 178 -11.67 14.53 2.17
N ASP A 179 -12.42 13.44 2.00
CA ASP A 179 -13.80 13.36 2.51
C ASP A 179 -13.81 13.34 4.04
N HIS A 180 -12.85 12.66 4.67
CA HIS A 180 -12.68 12.69 6.13
C HIS A 180 -12.36 14.10 6.63
N TRP A 181 -11.40 14.78 6.02
CA TRP A 181 -11.05 16.15 6.37
C TRP A 181 -12.26 17.09 6.28
N THR A 182 -13.03 17.00 5.20
CA THR A 182 -14.22 17.83 4.98
C THR A 182 -15.31 17.55 6.02
N ALA A 183 -15.47 16.28 6.41
CA ALA A 183 -16.45 15.89 7.41
C ALA A 183 -16.07 16.41 8.80
N GLU A 184 -14.79 16.32 9.19
CA GLU A 184 -14.32 16.85 10.48
C GLU A 184 -14.36 18.39 10.49
N GLU A 185 -14.00 19.07 9.40
CA GLU A 185 -14.12 20.53 9.32
C GLU A 185 -15.57 20.98 9.58
N ALA A 186 -16.54 20.32 8.95
CA ALA A 186 -17.95 20.62 9.17
C ALA A 186 -18.43 20.33 10.60
N ARG A 187 -17.85 19.30 11.25
CA ARG A 187 -18.15 18.95 12.64
C ARG A 187 -17.62 20.02 13.59
N GLU A 188 -16.37 20.41 13.40
CA GLU A 188 -15.66 21.41 14.20
C GLU A 188 -16.37 22.78 14.14
N TRP A 189 -16.80 23.19 12.94
CA TRP A 189 -17.64 24.38 12.78
C TRP A 189 -18.93 24.34 13.60
N ALA A 190 -19.58 23.17 13.68
CA ALA A 190 -20.80 23.02 14.47
C ALA A 190 -20.51 23.03 15.98
N GLU A 191 -19.37 22.51 16.40
CA GLU A 191 -18.94 22.44 17.80
C GLU A 191 -18.56 23.83 18.34
N VAL A 192 -17.73 24.59 17.61
CA VAL A 192 -17.37 25.98 17.93
C VAL A 192 -18.60 26.88 18.09
N VAL A 193 -19.67 26.65 17.32
CA VAL A 193 -20.91 27.44 17.40
C VAL A 193 -21.82 26.97 18.54
N ARG A 194 -21.94 25.65 18.74
CA ARG A 194 -22.94 25.08 19.65
C ARG A 194 -22.46 25.00 21.10
N VAL A 195 -21.17 24.76 21.31
CA VAL A 195 -20.56 24.52 22.63
C VAL A 195 -19.22 25.25 22.80
N PRO A 196 -19.14 26.57 22.55
CA PRO A 196 -17.88 27.31 22.53
C PRO A 196 -17.10 27.23 23.86
N GLU A 197 -17.78 27.11 25.00
CA GLU A 197 -17.11 26.97 26.29
C GLU A 197 -16.33 25.66 26.45
N VAL A 198 -16.79 24.59 25.77
CA VAL A 198 -16.12 23.28 25.75
C VAL A 198 -14.89 23.37 24.84
N GLU A 199 -15.07 23.89 23.62
CA GLU A 199 -13.97 24.07 22.66
C GLU A 199 -12.85 24.97 23.21
N GLU A 200 -13.19 26.00 23.99
CA GLU A 200 -12.18 26.83 24.65
C GLU A 200 -11.34 26.03 25.64
N GLN A 201 -11.96 25.08 26.34
CA GLN A 201 -11.23 24.22 27.27
C GLN A 201 -10.29 23.30 26.50
N GLU A 202 -10.68 22.80 25.33
CA GLU A 202 -9.80 21.97 24.50
C GLU A 202 -8.59 22.76 23.98
N VAL A 203 -8.77 24.04 23.62
CA VAL A 203 -7.63 24.94 23.30
C VAL A 203 -6.70 25.09 24.51
N VAL A 204 -7.26 25.28 25.72
CA VAL A 204 -6.46 25.33 26.95
C VAL A 204 -5.68 24.03 27.15
N ASP A 205 -6.33 22.88 27.00
CA ASP A 205 -5.73 21.57 27.18
C ASP A 205 -4.57 21.32 26.19
N VAL A 206 -4.70 21.78 24.93
CA VAL A 206 -3.61 21.76 23.94
C VAL A 206 -2.41 22.56 24.43
N PHE A 207 -2.63 23.74 24.99
CA PHE A 207 -1.57 24.66 25.42
C PHE A 207 -1.01 24.37 26.81
N GLU A 208 -1.74 23.67 27.68
CA GLU A 208 -1.22 23.17 28.96
C GLU A 208 -0.01 22.26 28.76
N GLY A 209 0.01 21.49 27.66
CA GLY A 209 1.19 20.69 27.27
C GLY A 209 2.44 21.53 26.99
N TYR A 210 2.27 22.81 26.70
CA TYR A 210 3.34 23.80 26.50
C TYR A 210 3.60 24.65 27.74
N GLY A 211 2.90 24.38 28.85
CA GLY A 211 3.04 25.11 30.10
C GLY A 211 2.26 26.42 30.17
N MET A 212 1.31 26.65 29.26
CA MET A 212 0.45 27.83 29.30
C MET A 212 -0.92 27.49 29.89
N GLY A 213 -1.33 28.26 30.89
CA GLY A 213 -2.63 28.11 31.57
C GLY A 213 -3.73 29.00 30.98
N ARG A 214 -4.98 28.75 31.38
CA ARG A 214 -6.15 29.52 30.91
C ARG A 214 -6.04 31.03 31.15
N SER A 215 -5.37 31.46 32.22
CA SER A 215 -5.16 32.89 32.51
C SER A 215 -4.29 33.59 31.47
N GLU A 216 -3.38 32.88 30.83
CA GLU A 216 -2.45 33.42 29.82
C GLU A 216 -3.08 33.42 28.42
N LEU A 217 -3.99 32.47 28.15
CA LEU A 217 -4.65 32.31 26.84
C LEU A 217 -5.89 33.19 26.65
N GLY A 218 -6.33 33.94 27.67
CA GLY A 218 -7.55 34.75 27.62
C GLY A 218 -7.70 35.62 26.36
N PRO A 219 -6.68 36.41 25.96
CA PRO A 219 -6.74 37.21 24.73
C PRO A 219 -6.86 36.37 23.45
N LEU A 220 -6.22 35.19 23.39
CA LEU A 220 -6.28 34.29 22.24
C LEU A 220 -7.68 33.67 22.11
N LEU A 221 -8.24 33.16 23.20
CA LEU A 221 -9.60 32.62 23.22
C LEU A 221 -10.64 33.66 22.79
N LYS A 222 -10.46 34.91 23.23
CA LYS A 222 -11.31 36.02 22.77
C LYS A 222 -11.20 36.24 21.25
N ARG A 223 -9.98 36.24 20.71
CA ARG A 223 -9.75 36.40 19.26
C ARG A 223 -10.38 35.26 18.46
N PHE A 224 -10.33 34.04 18.96
CA PHE A 224 -10.99 32.88 18.37
C PHE A 224 -12.52 33.01 18.36
N ARG A 225 -13.14 33.54 19.43
CA ARG A 225 -14.58 33.85 19.41
C ARG A 225 -14.96 34.90 18.37
N GLU A 226 -14.09 35.88 18.13
CA GLU A 226 -14.31 36.94 17.13
C GLU A 226 -14.15 36.44 15.69
N ASP A 227 -13.39 35.36 15.48
CA ASP A 227 -13.13 34.77 14.15
C ASP A 227 -13.11 33.24 14.23
N PRO A 228 -14.31 32.62 14.18
CA PRO A 228 -14.46 31.17 14.25
C PRO A 228 -13.73 30.43 13.13
N ALA A 229 -13.47 31.06 11.98
CA ALA A 229 -12.75 30.42 10.88
C ALA A 229 -11.28 30.17 11.23
N VAL A 230 -10.65 31.08 11.96
CA VAL A 230 -9.28 30.90 12.48
C VAL A 230 -9.27 29.89 13.61
N TRP A 231 -10.31 29.87 14.45
CA TRP A 231 -10.45 28.90 15.53
C TRP A 231 -10.58 27.47 14.99
N VAL A 232 -11.49 27.23 14.05
CA VAL A 232 -11.65 25.90 13.42
C VAL A 232 -10.35 25.44 12.77
N GLN A 233 -9.64 26.32 12.05
CA GLN A 233 -8.34 25.97 11.48
C GLN A 233 -7.30 25.61 12.53
N PHE A 234 -7.31 26.28 13.68
CA PHE A 234 -6.46 25.94 14.81
C PHE A 234 -6.79 24.54 15.34
N MET A 235 -8.07 24.26 15.61
CA MET A 235 -8.52 22.95 16.13
C MET A 235 -8.20 21.82 15.16
N MET A 236 -8.54 21.99 13.88
CA MET A 236 -8.21 21.05 12.82
C MET A 236 -6.71 20.69 12.81
N ARG A 237 -5.82 21.67 12.99
CA ARG A 237 -4.38 21.42 12.94
C ARG A 237 -3.78 20.90 14.24
N PHE A 238 -4.13 21.49 15.38
CA PHE A 238 -3.43 21.25 16.65
C PHE A 238 -4.10 20.22 17.54
N GLU A 239 -5.41 20.07 17.42
CA GLU A 239 -6.18 19.08 18.19
C GLU A 239 -6.34 17.79 17.37
N LEU A 240 -6.83 17.91 16.12
CA LEU A 240 -7.07 16.75 15.26
C LEU A 240 -5.84 16.32 14.45
N GLY A 241 -4.82 17.17 14.31
CA GLY A 241 -3.63 16.86 13.51
C GLY A 241 -3.90 16.76 12.00
N LEU A 242 -5.00 17.36 11.54
CA LEU A 242 -5.47 17.29 10.15
C LEU A 242 -5.05 18.54 9.38
N GLU A 243 -4.14 18.36 8.43
CA GLU A 243 -3.78 19.40 7.47
C GLU A 243 -4.71 19.34 6.25
N LYS A 244 -4.96 20.49 5.64
CA LYS A 244 -5.85 20.60 4.49
C LYS A 244 -5.26 19.86 3.27
N PRO A 245 -5.89 18.79 2.78
CA PRO A 245 -5.37 18.08 1.63
C PRO A 245 -5.61 18.87 0.33
N ASP A 246 -4.65 18.81 -0.59
CA ASP A 246 -4.79 19.40 -1.94
C ASP A 246 -5.71 18.51 -2.81
N ALA A 247 -6.70 19.10 -3.47
CA ALA A 247 -7.61 18.40 -4.37
C ALA A 247 -6.87 17.73 -5.56
N SER A 248 -5.78 18.35 -6.01
CA SER A 248 -4.95 17.84 -7.11
C SER A 248 -4.24 16.54 -6.72
N ARG A 249 -3.93 16.38 -5.42
CA ARG A 249 -3.24 15.21 -4.85
C ARG A 249 -3.97 13.91 -5.14
N VAL A 250 -5.30 13.93 -5.15
CA VAL A 250 -6.13 12.72 -5.36
C VAL A 250 -5.82 12.06 -6.70
N TRP A 251 -5.65 12.86 -7.75
CA TRP A 251 -5.32 12.35 -9.09
C TRP A 251 -3.82 12.13 -9.28
N ILE A 252 -2.98 12.98 -8.67
CA ILE A 252 -1.53 12.85 -8.75
C ILE A 252 -1.07 11.54 -8.07
N SER A 253 -1.55 11.24 -6.86
CA SER A 253 -1.24 10.00 -6.15
C SER A 253 -1.59 8.77 -6.99
N ALA A 254 -2.82 8.73 -7.52
CA ALA A 254 -3.28 7.67 -8.42
C ALA A 254 -2.35 7.47 -9.63
N GLY A 255 -1.98 8.57 -10.29
CA GLY A 255 -1.09 8.54 -11.44
C GLY A 255 0.34 8.11 -11.08
N VAL A 256 0.87 8.58 -9.95
CA VAL A 256 2.23 8.25 -9.50
C VAL A 256 2.34 6.79 -9.10
N ILE A 257 1.42 6.26 -8.28
CA ILE A 257 1.47 4.86 -7.85
C ILE A 257 1.27 3.92 -9.06
N GLY A 258 0.23 4.16 -9.86
CA GLY A 258 -0.05 3.30 -11.03
C GLY A 258 1.04 3.40 -12.10
N GLY A 259 1.54 4.61 -12.36
CA GLY A 259 2.61 4.84 -13.32
C GLY A 259 3.95 4.25 -12.87
N SER A 260 4.31 4.40 -11.59
CA SER A 260 5.55 3.83 -11.05
C SER A 260 5.50 2.31 -11.03
N TYR A 261 4.34 1.72 -10.72
CA TYR A 261 4.12 0.28 -10.86
C TYR A 261 4.33 -0.20 -12.29
N PHE A 262 3.79 0.50 -13.29
CA PHE A 262 3.95 0.12 -14.70
C PHE A 262 5.41 0.21 -15.18
N VAL A 263 6.12 1.28 -14.81
CA VAL A 263 7.50 1.55 -15.27
C VAL A 263 8.54 0.62 -14.61
N SER A 264 8.20 0.03 -13.47
CA SER A 264 9.11 -0.81 -12.69
C SER A 264 9.75 -1.97 -13.48
N VAL A 265 9.03 -2.52 -14.48
CA VAL A 265 9.53 -3.61 -15.34
C VAL A 265 9.91 -3.04 -16.70
N GLN A 266 11.13 -2.51 -16.80
CA GLN A 266 11.83 -2.21 -18.06
C GLN A 266 13.22 -2.84 -18.07
#